data_AF-A0A392V2R2-F1
#
_entry.id   AF-A0A392V2R2-F1
#
_cell.length_a   1.000
_cell.length_b   1.000
_cell.length_c   1.000
_cell.angle_alpha   90.00
_cell.angle_beta   90.00
_cell.angle_gamma   90.00
#
_symmetry.space_group_name_H-M   'P 1'
#
loop_
_entity.id
_entity.type
_entity.pdbx_description
1 polymer ?
#
loop_
_entity_poly.entity_id
_entity_poly.type
_entity_poly.pdbx_seq_one_letter_code
_entity_poly.pdbx_strand_id
1 'polypeptide(L)' 'DKEPGTEKIHRPIPDGDFEIMPLGEDPSKGIKIGTGLPDLVKRQLEACLKENTELFAWSAAEMPGIDPEVA' A
#
# COMPACT_ATOMS: atom_id res chain seq x y z
N ASP A 1 23.73 -30.27 -5.14
CA ASP A 1 22.48 -29.56 -5.50
C ASP A 1 22.21 -28.44 -4.52
N LYS A 2 22.36 -27.18 -4.97
CA LYS A 2 21.98 -25.99 -4.21
C LYS A 2 20.71 -25.48 -4.88
N GLU A 3 19.56 -25.66 -4.24
CA GLU A 3 18.30 -25.13 -4.76
C GLU A 3 18.39 -23.61 -4.94
N PRO A 4 17.96 -23.06 -6.08
CA PRO A 4 18.05 -21.63 -6.33
C PRO A 4 16.93 -20.91 -5.59
N GLY A 5 17.31 -19.98 -4.71
CA GLY A 5 16.55 -18.76 -4.44
C GLY A 5 15.16 -18.90 -3.81
N THR A 6 15.09 -19.31 -2.54
CA THR A 6 13.95 -18.98 -1.66
C THR A 6 14.38 -18.06 -0.53
N GLU A 7 15.28 -17.12 -0.82
CA GLU A 7 15.60 -16.04 0.11
C GLU A 7 14.38 -15.13 0.16
N LYS A 8 13.50 -15.39 1.14
CA LYS A 8 12.32 -14.58 1.40
C LYS A 8 12.81 -13.18 1.73
N ILE A 9 12.76 -12.28 0.76
CA ILE A 9 13.05 -10.87 0.97
C ILE A 9 12.03 -10.39 2.00
N HIS A 10 12.46 -10.32 3.26
CA HIS A 10 11.66 -9.76 4.33
C HIS A 10 11.44 -8.29 4.00
N ARG A 11 10.24 -7.95 3.48
CA ARG A 11 9.86 -6.57 3.24
C ARG A 11 10.02 -5.85 4.59
N PRO A 12 10.81 -4.77 4.68
CA PRO A 12 10.99 -4.07 5.94
C PRO A 12 9.62 -3.62 6.43
N ILE A 13 9.27 -4.04 7.64
CA ILE A 13 8.06 -3.58 8.31
C ILE A 13 8.36 -2.16 8.76
N PRO A 14 7.58 -1.16 8.33
CA PRO A 14 7.73 0.20 8.84
C PRO A 14 7.61 0.17 10.37
N ASP A 15 8.61 0.72 11.05
CA ASP A 15 8.56 0.89 12.50
C ASP A 15 7.59 2.03 12.86
N GLY A 16 6.85 1.87 13.96
CA GLY A 16 5.89 2.85 14.48
C GLY A 16 4.41 2.58 14.21
N ASP A 17 3.57 3.33 14.93
CA ASP A 17 2.12 3.23 14.83
C ASP A 17 1.59 3.83 13.53
N PHE A 18 0.55 3.20 12.99
CA PHE A 18 -0.17 3.69 11.82
C PHE A 18 -1.67 3.54 12.04
N GLU A 19 -2.42 4.32 11.27
CA GLU A 19 -3.86 4.18 11.14
C GLU A 19 -4.21 3.74 9.73
N ILE A 20 -5.34 3.06 9.59
CA ILE A 20 -5.87 2.66 8.29
C ILE A 20 -6.91 3.68 7.86
N MET A 21 -6.65 4.28 6.72
CA MET A 21 -7.54 5.22 6.07
C MET A 21 -8.25 4.53 4.89
N PRO A 22 -9.60 4.54 4.82
CA PRO A 22 -10.31 4.04 3.65
C PRO A 22 -10.09 4.95 2.44
N LEU A 23 -9.76 4.35 1.30
CA LEU A 23 -9.56 5.03 0.03
C LEU A 23 -10.64 4.63 -0.98
N GLY A 24 -11.81 5.25 -0.84
CA GLY A 24 -13.00 4.97 -1.68
C GLY A 24 -14.09 4.22 -0.92
N GLU A 25 -14.96 3.53 -1.66
CA GLU A 25 -16.15 2.83 -1.13
C GLU A 25 -15.83 1.44 -0.57
N ASP A 26 -14.78 0.79 -1.07
CA ASP A 26 -14.41 -0.56 -0.67
C ASP A 26 -13.59 -0.51 0.64
N PRO A 27 -14.10 -1.10 1.75
CA PRO A 27 -13.40 -1.09 3.03
C PRO A 27 -12.11 -1.92 3.02
N SER A 28 -11.89 -2.78 2.02
CA SER A 28 -10.63 -3.52 1.84
C SER A 28 -9.52 -2.67 1.20
N LYS A 29 -9.88 -1.56 0.55
CA LYS A 29 -8.99 -0.65 -0.17
C LYS A 29 -8.51 0.48 0.76
N GLY A 30 -7.77 0.09 1.80
CA GLY A 30 -7.25 0.99 2.81
C GLY A 30 -5.74 1.29 2.67
N ILE A 31 -5.34 2.52 2.98
CA ILE A 31 -3.93 2.93 3.07
C ILE A 31 -3.52 3.05 4.54
N LYS A 32 -2.32 2.56 4.86
CA LYS A 32 -1.70 2.76 6.18
C LYS A 32 -0.93 4.08 6.20
N ILE A 33 -1.31 4.99 7.10
CA ILE A 33 -0.65 6.28 7.30
C ILE A 33 -0.01 6.29 8.69
N GLY A 34 1.27 6.65 8.78
CA GLY A 34 1.96 6.76 10.07
C GLY A 34 1.37 7.86 10.95
N THR A 35 1.18 7.58 12.24
CA THR A 35 0.55 8.52 13.19
C THR A 35 1.46 9.70 13.58
N GLY A 36 2.74 9.66 13.22
CA GLY A 36 3.71 10.73 13.49
C GLY A 36 3.60 11.96 12.58
N LEU A 37 2.66 11.99 11.63
CA LEU A 37 2.49 13.14 10.72
C LEU A 37 1.77 14.30 11.43
N PRO A 38 2.23 15.56 11.25
CA PRO A 38 1.47 16.72 11.69
C PRO A 38 0.08 16.76 11.02
N ASP A 39 -0.95 17.17 11.76
CA ASP A 39 -2.35 17.14 11.30
C ASP A 39 -2.57 17.78 9.92
N LEU A 40 -1.92 18.91 9.66
CA LEU A 40 -2.05 19.61 8.37
C LEU A 40 -1.48 18.76 7.22
N VAL A 41 -0.29 18.18 7.43
CA VAL A 41 0.38 17.33 6.44
C VAL A 41 -0.44 16.07 6.20
N LYS A 42 -0.95 15.47 7.28
CA LYS A 42 -1.84 14.32 7.21
C LYS A 42 -3.07 14.62 6.36
N ARG A 43 -3.82 15.70 6.65
CA ARG A 43 -5.00 16.09 5.86
C ARG A 43 -4.71 16.38 4.39
N GLN A 44 -3.56 17.00 4.09
CA GLN A 44 -3.14 17.25 2.71
C GLN A 44 -2.81 15.95 1.97
N LEU A 45 -2.10 15.02 2.62
CA LEU A 45 -1.81 13.70 2.09
C LEU A 45 -3.10 12.92 1.84
N GLU A 46 -4.00 12.90 2.82
CA GLU A 46 -5.32 12.27 2.74
C GLU A 46 -6.13 12.77 1.53
N ALA A 47 -6.19 14.08 1.32
CA ALA A 47 -6.88 14.67 0.18
C ALA A 47 -6.24 14.26 -1.15
N CYS A 48 -4.92 14.36 -1.25
CA CYS A 48 -4.16 13.97 -2.43
C CYS A 48 -4.38 12.50 -2.80
N LEU A 49 -4.32 11.59 -1.82
CA LEU A 49 -4.55 10.17 -2.06
C LEU A 49 -5.99 9.91 -2.56
N LYS A 50 -6.98 10.56 -1.95
CA LYS A 50 -8.41 10.42 -2.33
C LYS A 50 -8.71 10.99 -3.71
N GLU A 51 -7.98 12.01 -4.15
CA GLU A 51 -8.13 12.57 -5.51
C GLU A 51 -7.55 11.66 -6.59
N ASN A 52 -6.73 10.66 -6.21
CA ASN A 52 -5.98 9.81 -7.12
C ASN A 52 -6.29 8.31 -6.93
N THR A 53 -7.48 7.97 -6.44
CA THR A 53 -7.85 6.58 -6.09
C THR A 53 -7.71 5.59 -7.25
N GLU A 54 -7.94 6.06 -8.47
CA GLU A 54 -7.85 5.32 -9.73
C GLU A 54 -6.42 5.01 -10.16
N LEU A 55 -5.41 5.69 -9.58
CA LEU A 55 -4.00 5.42 -9.85
C LEU A 55 -3.47 4.20 -9.09
N PHE A 56 -4.20 3.73 -8.07
CA PHE A 56 -3.78 2.60 -7.26
C PHE A 56 -4.29 1.28 -7.83
N ALA A 57 -3.34 0.37 -8.09
CA ALA A 57 -3.65 -1.04 -8.28
C ALA A 57 -3.64 -1.74 -6.91
N TRP A 58 -4.79 -2.26 -6.50
CA TRP A 58 -5.03 -2.96 -5.24
C TRP A 58 -4.58 -4.42 -5.28
N SER A 59 -4.32 -4.94 -6.48
CA SER A 59 -3.75 -6.27 -6.69
C SER A 59 -2.91 -6.30 -7.97
N ALA A 60 -2.05 -7.31 -8.09
CA ALA A 60 -1.28 -7.54 -9.33
C ALA A 60 -2.19 -7.71 -10.55
N ALA A 61 -3.40 -8.27 -10.38
CA ALA A 61 -4.38 -8.44 -11.44
C ALA A 61 -4.90 -7.10 -12.01
N GLU A 62 -4.83 -6.02 -11.25
CA GLU A 62 -5.23 -4.68 -11.72
C GLU A 62 -4.10 -3.99 -12.52
N MET A 63 -2.90 -4.58 -12.62
CA MET A 63 -1.77 -4.03 -13.38
C MET A 63 -1.55 -4.78 -14.71
N PRO A 64 -1.82 -4.16 -15.87
CA PRO A 64 -1.58 -4.79 -17.16
C PRO A 64 -0.10 -5.16 -17.36
N GLY A 65 0.16 -6.41 -17.75
CA GLY A 65 1.50 -6.91 -18.03
C GLY A 65 2.27 -7.45 -16.82
N ILE A 66 1.67 -7.43 -15.62
CA ILE A 66 2.18 -8.14 -14.44
C ILE A 66 1.37 -9.43 -14.26
N ASP A 67 2.05 -10.54 -14.01
CA ASP A 67 1.40 -11.81 -13.72
C ASP A 67 0.64 -11.70 -12.38
N PRO A 68 -0.68 -11.99 -12.35
CA PRO A 68 -1.50 -11.93 -11.13
C PRO A 68 -0.96 -12.74 -9.94
N GLU A 69 -0.15 -13.78 -10.16
CA GLU A 69 0.38 -14.65 -9.10
C GLU A 69 1.70 -14.16 -8.46
N VAL A 70 2.25 -13.01 -8.90
CA VAL A 70 3.53 -12.47 -8.40
C VAL A 70 3.44 -11.86 -7.00
N ALA A 71 2.23 -11.62 -6.48
CA ALA A 71 1.97 -10.83 -5.27
C ALA A 71 2.35 -11.52 -3.93
#